data_AF-A0AAW6TXQ6-F1
#
_entry.id   AF-A0AAW6TXQ6-F1
#
_cell.length_a   1.000
_cell.length_b   1.000
_cell.length_c   1.000
_cell.angle_alpha   90.00
_cell.angle_beta   90.00
_cell.angle_gamma   90.00
#
_symmetry.space_group_name_H-M   'P 1'
#
loop_
_entity.id
_entity.type
_entity.pdbx_description
1 polymer ?
#
loop_
_entity_poly.entity_id
_entity_poly.type
_entity_poly.pdbx_seq_one_letter_code
_entity_poly.pdbx_strand_id
1 'polypeptide(L)'
;MATNRMAWVRVTLVLLMALLISCAAESGSSQYIAPPMETIDRQDIAVQIGSEKSSYSKSYMVDAIEVVGKCDAVLNSPKYLIFSAASEANTAYSKLRIRYSEFEDSALDGFLAKTVTKVGRLSDNVKYVDEQNAKHRTERDYDGMKHKLDEIGNLMKEIRALIEGINSAI
;
A
#
# COMPACT_ATOMS: atom_id res chain seq x y z
N MET A 1 42.18 -22.57 -57.55
CA MET A 1 40.77 -22.40 -57.12
C MET A 1 40.67 -22.63 -55.63
N ALA A 2 40.89 -21.59 -54.82
CA ALA A 2 40.77 -21.65 -53.35
C ALA A 2 40.75 -20.24 -52.73
N THR A 3 39.72 -19.42 -52.99
CA THR A 3 39.67 -18.06 -52.42
C THR A 3 38.28 -17.57 -51.98
N ASN A 4 37.20 -18.35 -52.10
CA ASN A 4 35.85 -17.86 -51.76
C ASN A 4 35.26 -18.39 -50.43
N ARG A 5 35.97 -19.24 -49.67
CA ARG A 5 35.44 -19.76 -48.39
C ARG A 5 35.72 -18.88 -47.17
N MET A 6 36.70 -17.97 -47.21
CA MET A 6 37.02 -17.10 -46.06
C MET A 6 36.13 -15.85 -45.94
N ALA A 7 35.51 -15.39 -47.04
CA ALA A 7 34.65 -14.21 -47.01
C ALA A 7 33.34 -14.48 -46.25
N TRP A 8 32.78 -15.68 -46.40
CA TRP A 8 31.52 -16.06 -45.73
C TRP A 8 31.69 -16.20 -44.22
N VAL A 9 32.78 -16.80 -43.74
CA VAL A 9 33.00 -16.99 -42.29
C VAL A 9 33.15 -15.66 -41.54
N ARG A 10 33.73 -14.63 -42.17
CA ARG A 10 33.88 -13.31 -41.55
C ARG A 10 32.57 -12.53 -41.49
N VAL A 11 31.69 -12.66 -42.48
CA VAL A 11 30.37 -12.00 -42.46
C VAL A 11 29.44 -12.66 -41.44
N THR A 12 29.48 -13.99 -41.30
CA THR A 12 28.66 -14.71 -40.30
C THR A 12 29.08 -14.39 -38.86
N LEU A 13 30.38 -14.20 -38.61
CA LEU A 13 30.88 -13.89 -37.26
C LEU A 13 30.53 -12.46 -36.81
N VAL A 14 30.52 -11.50 -37.74
CA VAL A 14 30.12 -10.11 -37.44
C VAL A 14 28.60 -10.00 -37.25
N LEU A 15 27.79 -10.76 -38.00
CA LEU A 15 26.35 -10.83 -37.76
C LEU A 15 25.99 -11.49 -36.42
N LEU A 16 26.76 -12.49 -35.96
CA LEU A 16 26.51 -13.14 -34.67
C LEU A 16 26.85 -12.21 -33.48
N MET A 17 27.87 -11.35 -33.61
CA MET A 17 28.17 -10.36 -32.56
C MET A 17 27.16 -9.21 -32.52
N ALA A 18 26.59 -8.80 -33.65
CA ALA A 18 25.50 -7.82 -33.67
C ALA A 18 24.23 -8.35 -33.00
N LEU A 19 23.91 -9.64 -33.17
CA LEU A 19 22.77 -10.28 -32.49
C LEU A 19 22.96 -10.46 -30.98
N LEU A 20 24.19 -10.64 -30.50
CA LEU A 20 24.48 -10.76 -29.07
C LEU A 20 24.44 -9.40 -28.33
N ILE A 21 24.61 -8.28 -29.03
CA ILE A 21 24.44 -6.93 -28.46
C ILE A 21 22.94 -6.55 -28.40
N SER A 22 22.11 -7.06 -29.32
CA SER A 22 20.65 -6.86 -29.25
C SER A 22 19.95 -7.74 -28.19
N CYS A 23 20.57 -8.83 -27.73
CA CYS A 23 20.05 -9.61 -26.59
C CYS A 23 20.43 -9.05 -25.21
N ALA A 24 21.31 -8.04 -25.14
CA ALA A 24 21.72 -7.39 -23.89
C ALA A 24 21.00 -6.05 -23.63
N ALA A 25 20.09 -5.63 -24.52
CA ALA A 25 19.39 -4.34 -24.44
C ALA A 25 17.88 -4.45 -24.12
N GLU A 26 17.42 -5.62 -23.67
CA GLU A 26 16.11 -5.77 -23.01
C GLU A 26 16.27 -6.23 -21.56
N SER A 27 17.30 -5.75 -20.85
CA SER A 27 17.08 -5.44 -19.44
C SER A 27 16.20 -4.20 -19.42
N GLY A 28 14.90 -4.41 -19.70
CA GLY A 28 13.88 -3.43 -19.39
C GLY A 28 14.07 -3.12 -17.91
N SER A 29 14.70 -1.98 -17.63
CA SER A 29 14.50 -1.32 -16.36
C SER A 29 13.00 -1.16 -16.29
N SER A 30 12.37 -2.05 -15.53
CA SER A 30 10.98 -1.88 -15.14
C SER A 30 10.99 -0.53 -14.44
N GLN A 31 10.64 0.52 -15.19
CA GLN A 31 10.42 1.85 -14.64
C GLN A 31 9.18 1.67 -13.79
N TYR A 32 9.40 1.20 -12.58
CA TYR A 32 8.37 1.06 -11.60
C TYR A 32 7.94 2.47 -11.24
N ILE A 33 6.78 2.84 -11.76
CA ILE A 33 6.03 4.01 -11.33
C ILE A 33 5.26 3.53 -10.11
N ALA A 34 5.65 3.98 -8.91
CA ALA A 34 4.87 3.73 -7.71
C ALA A 34 3.40 4.08 -7.98
N PRO A 35 2.44 3.24 -7.55
CA PRO A 35 1.04 3.58 -7.71
C PRO A 35 0.84 4.97 -7.12
N PRO A 36 0.19 5.88 -7.86
CA PRO A 36 0.10 7.26 -7.46
C PRO A 36 -0.53 7.33 -6.07
N MET A 37 0.14 8.06 -5.17
CA MET A 37 -0.39 8.32 -3.84
C MET A 37 -1.77 8.93 -3.98
N GLU A 38 -2.74 8.39 -3.25
CA GLU A 38 -4.07 8.97 -3.22
C GLU A 38 -3.97 10.33 -2.51
N THR A 39 -4.39 11.40 -3.19
CA THR A 39 -4.47 12.72 -2.55
C THR A 39 -5.72 12.73 -1.68
N ILE A 40 -5.52 12.74 -0.36
CA ILE A 40 -6.59 12.74 0.64
C ILE A 40 -6.73 14.16 1.18
N ASP A 41 -7.85 14.79 0.84
CA ASP A 41 -8.20 16.12 1.35
C ASP A 41 -8.85 15.98 2.73
N ARG A 42 -8.10 16.39 3.76
CA ARG A 42 -8.52 16.32 5.17
C ARG A 42 -9.70 17.26 5.45
N GLN A 43 -9.76 18.38 4.74
CA GLN A 43 -10.82 19.37 4.94
C GLN A 43 -12.14 18.87 4.36
N ASP A 44 -12.10 18.21 3.20
CA ASP A 44 -13.26 17.58 2.58
C ASP A 44 -13.86 16.49 3.48
N ILE A 45 -13.01 15.61 4.04
CA ILE A 45 -13.44 14.60 5.03
C ILE A 45 -14.17 15.25 6.21
N ALA A 46 -13.57 16.30 6.77
CA ALA A 46 -14.14 16.98 7.94
C ALA A 46 -15.49 17.62 7.63
N VAL A 47 -15.65 18.20 6.44
CA VAL A 47 -16.92 18.79 5.97
C VAL A 47 -17.98 17.71 5.79
N GLN A 48 -17.65 16.59 5.14
CA GLN A 48 -18.61 15.51 4.90
C GLN A 48 -19.11 14.90 6.21
N ILE A 49 -18.21 14.52 7.12
CA ILE A 49 -18.58 13.98 8.45
C ILE A 49 -19.33 15.05 9.26
N GLY A 50 -18.87 16.30 9.22
CA GLY A 50 -19.49 17.43 9.93
C GLY A 50 -20.94 17.69 9.51
N SER A 51 -21.27 17.47 8.23
CA SER A 51 -22.63 17.65 7.70
C SER A 51 -23.64 16.63 8.24
N GLU A 52 -23.16 15.44 8.63
CA GLU A 52 -23.99 14.36 9.19
C GLU A 52 -23.90 14.28 10.72
N LYS A 53 -22.93 14.97 11.35
CA LYS A 53 -22.56 14.82 12.76
C LYS A 53 -23.72 14.88 13.74
N SER A 54 -24.69 15.77 13.52
CA SER A 54 -25.86 15.92 14.40
C SER A 54 -26.81 14.71 14.39
N SER A 55 -26.72 13.83 13.39
CA SER A 55 -27.52 12.61 13.29
C SER A 55 -26.90 11.42 14.02
N TYR A 56 -25.61 11.50 14.35
CA TYR A 56 -24.89 10.44 15.03
C TYR A 56 -25.25 10.37 16.51
N SER A 57 -25.44 9.15 17.00
CA SER A 57 -25.55 8.93 18.43
C SER A 57 -24.19 9.18 19.11
N LYS A 58 -24.22 9.65 20.36
CA LYS A 58 -22.98 9.84 21.14
C LYS A 58 -22.18 8.54 21.27
N SER A 59 -22.86 7.41 21.45
CA SER A 59 -22.23 6.10 21.58
C SER A 59 -21.54 5.65 20.28
N TYR A 60 -22.17 5.90 19.13
CA TYR A 60 -21.55 5.63 17.82
C TYR A 60 -20.27 6.46 17.64
N MET A 61 -20.30 7.75 17.96
CA MET A 61 -19.10 8.60 17.87
C MET A 61 -17.97 8.13 18.81
N VAL A 62 -18.28 7.70 20.03
CA VAL A 62 -17.27 7.18 20.98
C VAL A 62 -16.63 5.90 20.44
N ASP A 63 -17.43 4.96 19.95
CA ASP A 63 -16.91 3.71 19.40
C ASP A 63 -16.14 3.95 18.08
N ALA A 64 -16.55 4.95 17.28
CA ALA A 64 -15.80 5.38 16.09
C ALA A 64 -14.42 5.96 16.46
N ILE A 65 -14.33 6.78 17.51
CA ILE A 65 -13.05 7.28 18.05
C ILE A 65 -12.18 6.11 18.51
N GLU A 66 -12.75 5.05 19.10
CA GLU A 66 -12.00 3.85 19.44
C GLU A 66 -11.38 3.20 18.20
N VAL A 67 -12.14 3.05 17.10
CA VAL A 67 -11.62 2.52 15.83
C VAL A 67 -10.47 3.38 15.29
N VAL A 68 -10.62 4.71 15.31
CA VAL A 68 -9.57 5.65 14.89
C VAL A 68 -8.31 5.48 15.76
N GLY A 69 -8.48 5.41 17.08
CA GLY A 69 -7.37 5.20 18.01
C GLY A 69 -6.64 3.88 17.77
N LYS A 70 -7.35 2.81 17.41
CA LYS A 70 -6.75 1.53 17.02
C LYS A 70 -6.02 1.62 15.68
N CYS A 71 -6.52 2.38 14.71
CA CYS A 71 -5.81 2.64 13.46
C CYS A 71 -4.53 3.45 13.68
N ASP A 72 -4.56 4.47 14.54
CA ASP A 72 -3.38 5.26 14.90
C ASP A 72 -2.33 4.41 15.64
N ALA A 73 -2.76 3.50 16.51
CA ALA A 73 -1.87 2.56 17.19
C ALA A 73 -1.08 1.69 16.19
N VAL A 74 -1.63 1.34 15.03
CA VAL A 74 -0.92 0.60 13.97
C VAL A 74 0.24 1.42 13.43
N LEU A 75 0.03 2.72 13.15
CA LEU A 75 1.06 3.61 12.59
C LEU A 75 2.23 3.83 13.55
N ASN A 76 1.98 3.68 14.85
CA ASN A 76 2.96 3.87 15.92
C ASN A 76 3.49 2.54 16.48
N SER A 77 3.06 1.39 15.94
CA SER A 77 3.49 0.08 16.42
C SER A 77 4.84 -0.32 15.84
N PRO A 78 5.71 -0.96 16.65
CA PRO A 78 6.86 -1.67 16.13
C PRO A 78 6.44 -2.72 15.09
N LYS A 79 7.28 -2.95 14.07
CA LYS A 79 7.03 -3.88 12.96
C LYS A 79 6.43 -5.23 13.40
N TYR A 80 6.98 -5.85 14.45
CA TYR A 80 6.56 -7.17 14.94
C TYR A 80 5.18 -7.18 15.62
N LEU A 81 4.59 -6.01 15.92
CA LEU A 81 3.25 -5.86 16.50
C LEU A 81 2.20 -5.36 15.50
N ILE A 82 2.61 -4.91 14.31
CA ILE A 82 1.71 -4.30 13.32
C ILE A 82 0.55 -5.24 12.97
N PHE A 83 0.79 -6.55 12.83
CA PHE A 83 -0.26 -7.52 12.55
C PHE A 83 -1.32 -7.58 13.67
N SER A 84 -0.87 -7.62 14.93
CA SER A 84 -1.77 -7.64 16.09
C SER A 84 -2.58 -6.35 16.16
N ALA A 85 -1.93 -5.20 16.01
CA ALA A 85 -2.58 -3.89 16.02
C ALA A 85 -3.62 -3.76 14.89
N ALA A 86 -3.29 -4.24 13.68
CA ALA A 86 -4.21 -4.22 12.54
C ALA A 86 -5.43 -5.12 12.79
N SER A 87 -5.23 -6.29 13.41
CA SER A 87 -6.33 -7.18 13.81
C SER A 87 -7.23 -6.52 14.86
N GLU A 88 -6.67 -5.78 15.82
CA GLU A 88 -7.45 -5.02 16.79
C GLU A 88 -8.30 -3.92 16.13
N ALA A 89 -7.71 -3.16 15.19
CA ALA A 89 -8.44 -2.14 14.44
C ALA A 89 -9.61 -2.74 13.64
N ASN A 90 -9.39 -3.85 12.93
CA ASN A 90 -10.44 -4.55 12.19
C ASN A 90 -11.53 -5.10 13.12
N THR A 91 -11.15 -5.62 14.28
CA THR A 91 -12.10 -6.12 15.29
C THR A 91 -12.96 -4.99 15.85
N ALA A 92 -12.35 -3.84 16.18
CA ALA A 92 -13.07 -2.66 16.66
C ALA A 92 -14.08 -2.18 15.62
N TYR A 93 -13.67 -2.08 14.35
CA TYR A 93 -14.55 -1.65 13.26
C TYR A 93 -15.69 -2.65 12.99
N SER A 94 -15.40 -3.95 13.00
CA SER A 94 -16.43 -4.99 12.87
C SER A 94 -17.48 -4.89 13.98
N LYS A 95 -17.05 -4.64 15.23
CA LYS A 95 -17.96 -4.44 16.37
C LYS A 95 -18.80 -3.17 16.21
N LEU A 96 -18.21 -2.07 15.74
CA LEU A 96 -18.92 -0.83 15.45
C LEU A 96 -20.07 -1.08 14.46
N ARG A 97 -19.78 -1.71 13.33
CA ARG A 97 -20.80 -2.00 12.29
C ARG A 97 -21.91 -2.93 12.76
N ILE A 98 -21.58 -3.95 13.55
CA ILE A 98 -22.58 -4.85 14.13
C ILE A 98 -23.50 -4.09 15.10
N ARG A 99 -22.92 -3.18 15.89
CA ARG A 99 -23.66 -2.44 16.94
C ARG A 99 -24.52 -1.32 16.38
N TYR A 100 -24.09 -0.68 15.29
CA TYR A 100 -24.75 0.50 14.73
C TYR A 100 -24.99 0.35 13.22
N SER A 101 -25.74 -0.69 12.85
CA SER A 101 -26.08 -0.98 11.45
C SER A 101 -26.83 0.17 10.76
N GLU A 102 -27.49 1.05 11.52
CA GLU A 102 -28.19 2.22 10.99
C GLU A 102 -27.26 3.28 10.38
N PHE A 103 -25.94 3.22 10.66
CA PHE A 103 -24.94 4.17 10.14
C PHE A 103 -24.00 3.54 9.11
N GLU A 104 -24.30 2.34 8.60
CA GLU A 104 -23.45 1.60 7.65
C GLU A 104 -23.08 2.39 6.39
N ASP A 105 -23.99 3.24 5.90
CA ASP A 105 -23.78 4.07 4.72
C ASP A 105 -23.44 5.54 5.04
N SER A 106 -23.11 5.84 6.30
CA SER A 106 -22.73 7.20 6.71
C SER A 106 -21.35 7.59 6.16
N ALA A 107 -21.12 8.91 6.05
CA ALA A 107 -19.80 9.42 5.68
C ALA A 107 -18.72 8.93 6.65
N LEU A 108 -19.01 8.90 7.96
CA LEU A 108 -18.06 8.43 8.97
C LEU A 108 -17.72 6.94 8.79
N ASP A 109 -18.70 6.07 8.59
CA ASP A 109 -18.43 4.64 8.34
C ASP A 109 -17.58 4.45 7.08
N GLY A 110 -17.90 5.16 5.99
CA GLY A 110 -17.13 5.08 4.75
C GLY A 110 -15.65 5.44 4.93
N PHE A 111 -15.33 6.49 5.69
CA PHE A 111 -13.95 6.86 5.99
C PHE A 111 -13.26 5.90 6.97
N LEU A 112 -13.98 5.34 7.95
CA LEU A 112 -13.45 4.30 8.83
C LEU A 112 -13.14 3.01 8.05
N ALA A 113 -14.05 2.58 7.18
CA ALA A 113 -13.88 1.44 6.29
C ALA A 113 -12.60 1.57 5.46
N LYS A 114 -12.43 2.75 4.84
CA LYS A 114 -11.26 3.08 4.02
C LYS A 114 -9.97 3.06 4.83
N THR A 115 -10.01 3.61 6.05
CA THR A 115 -8.85 3.65 6.97
C THR A 115 -8.44 2.23 7.38
N VAL A 116 -9.39 1.41 7.83
CA VAL A 116 -9.15 0.01 8.25
C VAL A 116 -8.68 -0.85 7.08
N THR A 117 -9.22 -0.64 5.89
CA THR A 117 -8.77 -1.34 4.67
C THR A 117 -7.31 -1.02 4.35
N LYS A 118 -6.90 0.26 4.43
CA LYS A 118 -5.52 0.65 4.22
C LYS A 118 -4.60 0.13 5.33
N VAL A 119 -5.05 0.08 6.59
CA VAL A 119 -4.35 -0.58 7.70
C VAL A 119 -4.11 -2.06 7.42
N GLY A 120 -5.11 -2.78 6.88
CA GLY A 120 -4.95 -4.18 6.46
C GLY A 120 -3.85 -4.34 5.40
N ARG A 121 -3.88 -3.50 4.35
CA ARG A 121 -2.85 -3.50 3.31
C ARG A 121 -1.45 -3.16 3.83
N LEU A 122 -1.36 -2.25 4.80
CA LEU A 122 -0.10 -1.91 5.46
C LEU A 122 0.49 -3.14 6.16
N SER A 123 -0.34 -3.86 6.93
CA SER A 123 0.06 -5.09 7.62
C SER A 123 0.56 -6.16 6.65
N ASP A 124 -0.17 -6.40 5.55
CA ASP A 124 0.21 -7.39 4.53
C ASP A 124 1.54 -7.03 3.87
N ASN A 125 1.76 -5.76 3.55
CA ASN A 125 3.01 -5.30 2.94
C ASN A 125 4.19 -5.43 3.92
N VAL A 126 3.99 -5.09 5.20
CA VAL A 126 5.00 -5.26 6.24
C VAL A 126 5.39 -6.73 6.41
N LYS A 127 4.39 -7.62 6.44
CA LYS A 127 4.59 -9.07 6.51
C LYS A 127 5.37 -9.57 5.31
N TYR A 128 5.00 -9.15 4.10
CA TYR A 128 5.72 -9.52 2.88
C TYR A 128 7.21 -9.15 2.97
N VAL A 129 7.52 -7.90 3.37
CA VAL A 129 8.91 -7.43 3.51
C VAL A 129 9.67 -8.23 4.57
N ASP A 130 9.02 -8.63 5.66
CA ASP A 130 9.63 -9.50 6.66
C ASP A 130 9.97 -10.89 6.11
N GLU A 131 9.02 -11.52 5.42
CA GLU A 131 9.20 -12.83 4.79
C GLU A 131 10.25 -12.84 3.68
N GLN A 132 10.45 -11.70 2.99
CA GLN A 132 11.53 -11.58 2.02
C GLN A 132 12.89 -11.43 2.71
N ASN A 133 13.00 -10.59 3.77
CA ASN A 133 14.23 -10.42 4.55
C ASN A 133 14.75 -11.71 5.17
N ALA A 134 13.85 -12.60 5.60
CA ALA A 134 14.21 -13.85 6.27
C ALA A 134 14.81 -14.91 5.32
N LYS A 135 14.69 -14.74 4.00
CA LYS A 135 15.20 -15.70 3.02
C LYS A 135 16.42 -15.10 2.30
N HIS A 136 17.52 -15.86 2.19
CA HIS A 136 18.69 -15.48 1.38
C HIS A 136 18.28 -15.39 -0.10
N ARG A 137 18.40 -14.21 -0.73
CA ARG A 137 17.66 -13.90 -1.96
C ARG A 137 18.41 -13.10 -3.03
N THR A 138 17.88 -13.21 -4.24
CA THR A 138 18.42 -12.75 -5.54
C THR A 138 18.06 -11.28 -5.82
N GLU A 139 18.67 -10.65 -6.83
CA GLU A 139 18.44 -9.22 -7.18
C GLU A 139 16.96 -8.88 -7.42
N ARG A 140 16.18 -9.77 -8.08
CA ARG A 140 14.73 -9.58 -8.30
C ARG A 140 13.91 -9.51 -7.00
N ASP A 141 14.37 -10.18 -5.95
CA ASP A 141 13.69 -10.14 -4.65
C ASP A 141 13.88 -8.77 -3.95
N TYR A 142 15.02 -8.13 -4.16
CA TYR A 142 15.30 -6.79 -3.63
C TYR A 142 14.42 -5.72 -4.26
N ASP A 143 14.15 -5.80 -5.56
CA ASP A 143 13.25 -4.86 -6.25
C ASP A 143 11.81 -4.98 -5.75
N GLY A 144 11.31 -6.21 -5.55
CA GLY A 144 9.99 -6.45 -4.98
C GLY A 144 9.87 -5.96 -3.53
N MET A 145 10.94 -6.05 -2.74
CA MET A 145 10.97 -5.49 -1.39
C MET A 145 10.97 -3.96 -1.39
N LYS A 146 11.77 -3.34 -2.25
CA LYS A 146 11.84 -1.87 -2.39
C LYS A 146 10.47 -1.31 -2.75
N HIS A 147 9.80 -1.92 -3.71
CA HIS A 147 8.42 -1.59 -4.10
C HIS A 147 7.47 -1.61 -2.90
N LYS A 148 7.54 -2.66 -2.08
CA LYS A 148 6.65 -2.82 -0.91
C LYS A 148 6.96 -1.83 0.20
N LEU A 149 8.23 -1.43 0.36
CA LEU A 149 8.61 -0.35 1.26
C LEU A 149 8.06 1.01 0.82
N ASP A 150 8.07 1.31 -0.48
CA ASP A 150 7.47 2.53 -1.02
C ASP A 150 5.94 2.56 -0.78
N GLU A 151 5.26 1.44 -1.02
CA GLU A 151 3.82 1.31 -0.73
C GLU A 151 3.52 1.48 0.77
N ILE A 152 4.35 0.93 1.66
CA ILE A 152 4.23 1.14 3.11
C ILE A 152 4.30 2.64 3.43
N GLY A 153 5.29 3.35 2.87
CA GLY A 153 5.44 4.79 3.07
C GLY A 153 4.23 5.60 2.61
N ASN A 154 3.64 5.25 1.45
CA ASN A 154 2.43 5.90 0.95
C ASN A 154 1.21 5.58 1.82
N LEU A 155 1.01 4.31 2.17
CA LEU A 155 -0.11 3.90 3.03
C LEU A 155 -0.05 4.59 4.39
N MET A 156 1.12 4.72 5.01
CA MET A 156 1.25 5.44 6.28
C MET A 156 0.84 6.91 6.18
N LYS A 157 1.19 7.59 5.08
CA LYS A 157 0.77 8.99 4.83
C LYS A 157 -0.73 9.10 4.62
N GLU A 158 -1.30 8.20 3.82
CA GLU A 158 -2.72 8.17 3.51
C GLU A 158 -3.57 7.86 4.76
N ILE A 159 -3.20 6.84 5.54
CA ILE A 159 -3.88 6.49 6.80
C ILE A 159 -3.82 7.68 7.78
N ARG A 160 -2.65 8.33 7.91
CA ARG A 160 -2.52 9.52 8.77
C ARG A 160 -3.43 10.65 8.33
N ALA A 161 -3.50 10.94 7.03
CA ALA A 161 -4.41 11.96 6.50
C ALA A 161 -5.89 11.63 6.79
N LEU A 162 -6.29 10.36 6.65
CA LEU A 162 -7.66 9.92 7.00
C LEU A 162 -7.95 10.12 8.49
N ILE A 163 -7.05 9.68 9.37
CA ILE A 163 -7.18 9.85 10.83
C ILE A 163 -7.30 11.33 11.20
N GLU A 164 -6.45 12.18 10.63
CA GLU A 164 -6.49 13.62 10.88
C GLU A 164 -7.79 14.27 10.36
N GLY A 165 -8.28 13.87 9.19
CA GLY A 165 -9.56 14.35 8.66
C GLY A 165 -10.74 13.95 9.54
N ILE A 166 -10.78 12.69 9.99
CA ILE A 166 -11.83 12.18 10.88
C ILE A 166 -11.78 12.90 12.25
N ASN A 167 -10.61 12.99 12.87
CA ASN A 167 -10.44 13.66 14.17
C ASN A 167 -10.74 15.16 14.14
N SER A 168 -10.57 15.81 12.98
CA SER A 168 -10.94 17.22 12.83
C SER A 168 -12.45 17.43 12.77
N ALA A 169 -13.21 16.37 12.48
CA ALA A 169 -14.66 16.42 12.35
C ALA A 169 -15.41 16.08 13.65
N ILE A 170 -14.86 15.16 14.45
CA ILE A 170 -15.51 14.58 15.66
C ILE A 170 -15.06 15.34 16.92
#